data_AF-A0A835M9H9-F1
#
_entry.id   AF-A0A835M9H9-F1
#
_cell.length_a   1.000
_cell.length_b   1.000
_cell.length_c   1.000
_cell.angle_alpha   90.00
_cell.angle_beta   90.00
_cell.angle_gamma   90.00
#
_symmetry.space_group_name_H-M   'P 1'
#
loop_
_entity.id
_entity.type
_entity.pdbx_description
1 polymer ?
#
loop_
_entity_poly.entity_id
_entity_poly.type
_entity_poly.pdbx_seq_one_letter_code
_entity_poly.pdbx_strand_id
1 'polypeptide(L)'
;MAREPLHVVMLPWLAFGHMIPFFHLSTSLTKSGIRVSFISTPKNIQRLPKIPANLEPLFNFVPFHLPSVDGLPLGAEATVDLTADEIQFLKKSYDLMDTQFKRFISNEKIDWVI
;
A
#
# COMPACT_ATOMS: atom_id res chain seq x y z
N MET A 1 22.71 1.44 22.97
CA MET A 1 21.61 0.68 22.33
C MET A 1 21.22 1.42 21.07
N ALA A 2 21.23 0.77 19.90
CA ALA A 2 20.79 1.41 18.66
C ALA A 2 19.28 1.72 18.78
N ARG A 3 18.88 2.94 18.41
CA ARG A 3 17.46 3.33 18.40
C ARG A 3 16.78 2.62 17.23
N GLU A 4 15.61 2.04 17.47
CA GLU A 4 14.80 1.47 16.39
C GLU A 4 14.47 2.56 15.35
N PRO A 5 14.56 2.24 14.05
CA PRO A 5 14.14 3.16 13.00
C PRO A 5 12.69 3.62 13.19
N LEU A 6 12.41 4.88 12.85
CA LEU A 6 11.03 5.36 12.71
C LEU A 6 10.28 4.47 11.71
N HIS A 7 9.05 4.09 12.02
CA HIS A 7 8.23 3.24 11.16
C HIS A 7 7.04 4.00 10.57
N VAL A 8 7.01 4.11 9.25
CA VAL A 8 5.96 4.76 8.47
C VAL A 8 5.18 3.73 7.67
N VAL A 9 3.86 3.81 7.72
CA VAL A 9 2.96 3.05 6.86
C VAL A 9 2.46 3.94 5.74
N MET A 10 2.47 3.42 4.52
CA MET A 10 1.98 4.08 3.33
C MET A 10 0.74 3.35 2.84
N LEU A 11 -0.39 4.06 2.73
CA LEU A 11 -1.66 3.53 2.29
C LEU A 11 -2.24 4.40 1.14
N PRO A 12 -1.65 4.33 -0.07
CA PRO A 12 -2.14 5.10 -1.20
C PRO A 12 -3.51 4.60 -1.69
N TRP A 13 -4.24 5.49 -2.36
CA TRP A 13 -5.37 5.12 -3.21
C TRP A 13 -4.92 4.23 -4.38
N LEU A 14 -5.74 3.27 -4.79
CA LEU A 14 -5.43 2.26 -5.83
C LEU A 14 -5.50 2.81 -7.26
N ALA A 15 -4.81 3.93 -7.49
CA ALA A 15 -4.60 4.53 -8.79
C ALA A 15 -3.11 4.82 -8.95
N PHE A 16 -2.54 4.57 -10.14
CA PHE A 16 -1.10 4.76 -10.38
C PHE A 16 -0.62 6.19 -10.16
N GLY A 17 -1.50 7.18 -10.40
CA GLY A 17 -1.23 8.58 -10.07
C GLY A 17 -0.99 8.86 -8.58
N HIS A 18 -1.45 7.97 -7.68
CA HIS A 18 -1.18 8.04 -6.24
C HIS A 18 -0.10 7.05 -5.80
N MET A 19 -0.15 5.81 -6.30
CA MET A 19 0.79 4.76 -5.89
C MET A 19 2.25 5.08 -6.28
N ILE A 20 2.48 5.66 -7.46
CA ILE A 20 3.84 5.97 -7.91
C ILE A 20 4.49 7.10 -7.08
N PRO A 21 3.83 8.25 -6.82
CA PRO A 21 4.37 9.26 -5.91
C PRO A 21 4.62 8.72 -4.50
N PHE A 22 3.70 7.92 -3.95
CA PHE A 22 3.90 7.29 -2.65
C PHE A 22 5.12 6.37 -2.68
N PHE A 23 5.31 5.58 -3.74
CA PHE A 23 6.46 4.70 -3.88
C PHE A 23 7.78 5.47 -3.92
N HIS A 24 7.83 6.60 -4.63
CA HIS A 24 9.01 7.49 -4.64
C HIS A 24 9.27 8.12 -3.27
N LEU A 25 8.22 8.53 -2.56
CA LEU A 25 8.33 9.04 -1.20
C LEU A 25 8.87 7.96 -0.26
N SER A 26 8.28 6.77 -0.28
CA SER A 26 8.74 5.60 0.48
C SER A 26 10.22 5.31 0.22
N THR A 27 10.63 5.28 -1.05
CA THR A 27 12.04 5.07 -1.42
C THR A 27 12.95 6.14 -0.82
N SER A 28 12.52 7.40 -0.83
CA SER A 28 13.28 8.52 -0.26
C SER A 28 13.39 8.41 1.27
N LEU A 29 12.29 8.06 1.96
CA LEU A 29 12.29 7.84 3.42
C LEU A 29 13.20 6.67 3.81
N THR A 30 13.13 5.56 3.07
CA THR A 30 13.99 4.40 3.30
C THR A 30 15.47 4.74 3.14
N LYS A 31 15.84 5.56 2.14
CA LYS A 31 17.21 6.07 1.98
C LYS A 31 17.67 6.94 3.16
N SER A 32 16.75 7.56 3.88
CA SER A 32 17.02 8.34 5.09
C SER A 32 17.01 7.49 6.38
N GLY A 33 16.94 6.16 6.27
CA GLY A 33 16.97 5.26 7.43
C GLY A 33 15.63 5.04 8.12
N ILE A 34 14.51 5.38 7.46
CA ILE A 34 13.15 5.17 7.99
C ILE A 34 12.63 3.82 7.49
N ARG A 35 12.06 3.01 8.38
CA ARG A 35 11.35 1.77 8.02
C ARG A 35 10.02 2.15 7.37
N VAL A 36 9.72 1.59 6.19
CA VAL A 36 8.48 1.83 5.45
C VAL A 36 7.76 0.51 5.18
N SER A 37 6.47 0.49 5.53
CA SER A 37 5.53 -0.55 5.10
C SER A 37 4.59 0.04 4.04
N PHE A 38 4.73 -0.38 2.79
CA PHE A 38 3.90 0.05 1.68
C PHE A 38 2.74 -0.92 1.48
N ILE A 39 1.54 -0.50 1.88
CA ILE A 39 0.33 -1.31 1.75
C ILE A 39 -0.26 -1.13 0.35
N SER A 40 -0.49 -2.25 -0.33
CA SER A 40 -1.25 -2.29 -1.57
C SER A 40 -1.76 -3.71 -1.82
N THR A 41 -2.45 -3.92 -2.94
CA THR A 41 -3.01 -5.22 -3.30
C THR A 41 -2.00 -6.07 -4.07
N PRO A 42 -2.12 -7.42 -4.09
CA PRO A 42 -1.13 -8.29 -4.72
C PRO A 42 -0.84 -7.97 -6.18
N LYS A 43 -1.86 -7.68 -7.01
CA LYS A 43 -1.68 -7.34 -8.43
C LYS A 43 -0.99 -6.00 -8.58
N ASN A 44 -1.28 -5.03 -7.71
CA ASN A 44 -0.64 -3.72 -7.76
C ASN A 44 0.82 -3.77 -7.30
N ILE A 45 1.15 -4.55 -6.27
CA ILE A 45 2.55 -4.78 -5.87
C ILE A 45 3.37 -5.34 -7.04
N GLN A 46 2.81 -6.28 -7.81
CA GLN A 46 3.47 -6.83 -9.00
C GLN A 46 3.65 -5.80 -10.13
N ARG A 47 2.77 -4.79 -10.21
CA ARG A 47 2.83 -3.71 -11.21
C ARG A 47 3.74 -2.56 -10.79
N LEU A 48 4.13 -2.47 -9.52
CA LEU A 48 5.01 -1.42 -9.02
C LEU A 48 6.49 -1.72 -9.32
N PRO A 49 7.36 -0.69 -9.37
CA PRO A 49 8.79 -0.90 -9.54
C PRO A 49 9.39 -1.74 -8.41
N LYS A 50 10.45 -2.49 -8.73
CA LYS A 50 11.21 -3.23 -7.71
C LYS A 50 12.06 -2.27 -6.88
N ILE A 51 12.22 -2.59 -5.61
CA ILE A 51 13.10 -1.86 -4.69
C ILE A 51 14.54 -2.39 -4.83
N PRO A 52 15.56 -1.50 -4.82
CA PRO A 52 16.95 -1.93 -4.76
C PRO A 52 17.25 -2.77 -3.51
N ALA A 53 18.04 -3.84 -3.65
CA ALA A 53 18.34 -4.79 -2.56
C ALA A 53 18.90 -4.12 -1.28
N ASN A 54 19.63 -3.01 -1.43
CA ASN A 54 20.18 -2.28 -0.28
C ASN A 54 19.12 -1.54 0.56
N LEU A 55 17.89 -1.39 0.04
CA LEU A 55 16.77 -0.74 0.74
C LEU A 55 15.75 -1.75 1.30
N GLU A 56 15.77 -3.01 0.84
CA GLU A 56 14.88 -4.08 1.32
C GLU A 56 14.85 -4.26 2.85
N PRO A 57 15.95 -4.08 3.62
CA PRO A 57 15.89 -4.21 5.09
C PRO A 57 14.97 -3.20 5.77
N LEU A 58 14.66 -2.08 5.11
CA LEU A 58 13.86 -0.97 5.63
C LEU A 58 12.62 -0.66 4.77
N PHE A 59 12.38 -1.39 3.69
CA PHE A 59 11.19 -1.24 2.87
C PHE A 59 10.51 -2.60 2.73
N ASN A 60 9.23 -2.66 3.06
CA ASN A 60 8.42 -3.86 2.86
C ASN A 60 7.13 -3.53 2.10
N PHE A 61 6.78 -4.35 1.11
CA PHE A 61 5.44 -4.37 0.56
C PHE A 61 4.53 -5.23 1.43
N VAL A 62 3.38 -4.70 1.82
CA VAL A 62 2.41 -5.39 2.67
C VAL A 62 1.16 -5.67 1.82
N PRO A 63 0.97 -6.92 1.35
CA PRO A 63 -0.15 -7.27 0.48
C PRO A 63 -1.45 -7.35 1.29
N PHE A 64 -2.44 -6.56 0.90
CA PHE A 64 -3.80 -6.65 1.42
C PHE A 64 -4.73 -7.24 0.37
N HIS A 65 -5.55 -8.20 0.77
CA HIS A 65 -6.58 -8.73 -0.11
C HIS A 65 -7.64 -7.66 -0.33
N LEU A 66 -8.02 -7.42 -1.59
CA LEU A 66 -9.10 -6.50 -1.93
C LEU A 66 -10.43 -7.26 -1.89
N PRO A 67 -11.34 -6.99 -0.93
CA PRO A 67 -12.56 -7.77 -0.75
C PRO A 67 -13.51 -7.67 -1.96
N SER A 68 -14.06 -8.79 -2.41
CA SER A 68 -15.07 -8.78 -3.48
C SER A 68 -16.32 -8.01 -3.08
N VAL A 69 -16.86 -7.20 -4.00
CA VAL A 69 -18.12 -6.48 -3.83
C VAL A 69 -18.94 -6.57 -5.12
N ASP A 70 -20.27 -6.55 -5.01
CA ASP A 70 -21.16 -6.55 -6.16
C ASP A 70 -20.89 -5.33 -7.06
N GLY A 71 -20.67 -5.59 -8.36
CA GLY A 71 -20.37 -4.57 -9.37
C GLY A 71 -18.88 -4.32 -9.62
N LEU A 72 -17.97 -4.85 -8.79
CA LEU A 72 -16.53 -4.79 -9.09
C LEU A 72 -16.14 -5.97 -10.01
N PRO A 73 -15.58 -5.72 -11.21
CA PRO A 73 -15.09 -6.79 -12.07
C PRO A 73 -14.05 -7.68 -11.39
N LEU A 74 -14.12 -8.99 -11.66
CA LEU A 74 -13.21 -9.96 -11.06
C LEU A 74 -11.75 -9.64 -11.39
N GLY A 75 -10.92 -9.49 -10.36
CA GLY A 75 -9.49 -9.21 -10.50
C GLY A 75 -9.15 -7.77 -10.87
N ALA A 76 -10.12 -6.85 -10.84
CA ALA A 76 -9.84 -5.42 -10.90
C ALA A 76 -9.32 -4.95 -9.53
N GLU A 77 -8.09 -4.42 -9.52
CA GLU A 77 -7.45 -3.96 -8.28
C GLU A 77 -6.97 -2.51 -8.37
N ALA A 78 -7.08 -1.86 -9.53
CA ALA A 78 -6.75 -0.45 -9.69
C ALA A 78 -7.72 0.25 -10.65
N THR A 79 -7.76 1.59 -10.60
CA THR A 79 -8.63 2.38 -11.47
C THR A 79 -8.38 2.17 -12.96
N VAL A 80 -7.18 1.71 -13.36
CA VAL A 80 -6.86 1.37 -14.75
C VAL A 80 -7.56 0.11 -15.25
N ASP A 81 -8.04 -0.74 -14.34
CA ASP A 81 -8.81 -1.95 -14.67
C ASP A 81 -10.31 -1.64 -14.89
N LEU A 82 -10.73 -0.36 -14.78
CA LEU A 82 -12.13 0.04 -14.62
C LEU A 82 -12.54 1.21 -15.53
N THR A 83 -13.82 1.28 -15.86
CA THR A 83 -14.50 2.48 -16.36
C THR A 83 -14.80 3.47 -15.23
N ALA A 84 -15.15 4.72 -15.58
CA ALA A 84 -15.42 5.77 -14.58
C ALA A 84 -16.57 5.38 -13.62
N ASP A 85 -17.61 4.74 -14.12
CA ASP A 85 -18.78 4.35 -13.34
C ASP A 85 -18.49 3.18 -12.38
N GLU A 86 -17.49 2.35 -12.68
CA GLU A 86 -17.11 1.20 -11.86
C GLU A 86 -16.18 1.58 -10.68
N ILE A 87 -15.52 2.74 -10.73
CA ILE A 87 -14.60 3.21 -9.67
C ILE A 87 -15.29 3.28 -8.30
N GLN A 88 -16.60 3.50 -8.25
CA GLN A 88 -17.35 3.50 -6.99
C GLN A 88 -17.32 2.13 -6.28
N PHE A 89 -17.27 1.02 -7.02
CA PHE A 89 -17.18 -0.32 -6.44
C PHE A 89 -15.77 -0.59 -5.91
N LEU A 90 -14.74 -0.06 -6.59
CA LEU A 90 -13.37 -0.10 -6.07
C LEU A 90 -13.24 0.65 -4.75
N LYS A 91 -13.89 1.81 -4.60
CA LYS A 91 -13.93 2.56 -3.33
C LYS A 91 -14.56 1.75 -2.21
N LYS A 92 -15.74 1.16 -2.46
CA LYS A 92 -16.42 0.29 -1.48
C LYS A 92 -15.54 -0.87 -1.04
N SER A 93 -14.89 -1.52 -2.01
CA SER A 93 -13.97 -2.63 -1.72
C SER A 93 -12.74 -2.17 -0.93
N TYR A 94 -12.16 -1.03 -1.28
CA TYR A 94 -11.03 -0.43 -0.56
C TYR A 94 -11.38 -0.09 0.90
N ASP A 95 -12.57 0.46 1.16
CA ASP A 95 -13.02 0.75 2.53
C ASP A 95 -13.11 -0.52 3.39
N LEU A 96 -13.46 -1.66 2.79
CA LEU A 96 -13.49 -2.96 3.48
C LEU A 96 -12.10 -3.49 3.85
N MET A 97 -11.01 -2.91 3.33
CA MET A 97 -9.65 -3.20 3.79
C MET A 97 -9.39 -2.69 5.21
N ASP A 98 -10.27 -1.85 5.79
CA ASP A 98 -10.17 -1.30 7.15
C ASP A 98 -9.92 -2.38 8.22
N THR A 99 -10.56 -3.55 8.11
CA THR A 99 -10.33 -4.64 9.07
C THR A 99 -8.88 -5.16 9.02
N GLN A 100 -8.33 -5.33 7.81
CA GLN A 100 -6.93 -5.73 7.63
C GLN A 100 -5.98 -4.64 8.11
N PHE A 101 -6.32 -3.38 7.83
CA PHE A 101 -5.54 -2.22 8.24
C PHE A 101 -5.46 -2.09 9.75
N LYS A 102 -6.60 -2.10 10.45
CA LYS A 102 -6.68 -2.06 11.92
C LYS A 102 -5.88 -3.18 12.57
N ARG A 103 -5.98 -4.40 12.03
CA ARG A 103 -5.21 -5.54 12.53
C ARG A 103 -3.71 -5.34 12.32
N PHE A 104 -3.29 -4.88 11.14
CA PHE A 104 -1.89 -4.61 10.84
C PHE A 104 -1.32 -3.56 11.79
N ILE A 105 -2.00 -2.42 11.96
CA ILE A 105 -1.48 -1.34 12.80
C ILE A 105 -1.49 -1.65 14.29
N SER A 106 -2.36 -2.56 14.74
CA SER A 106 -2.40 -2.98 16.15
C SER A 106 -1.25 -3.93 16.53
N ASN A 107 -0.63 -4.58 15.54
CA ASN A 107 0.42 -5.58 15.75
C ASN A 107 1.85 -5.03 15.57
N GLU A 108 1.99 -3.80 15.07
CA GLU A 108 3.26 -3.16 14.77
C GLU A 108 3.35 -1.83 15.51
N LYS A 109 4.55 -1.47 15.98
CA LYS A 109 4.80 -0.12 16.46
C LYS A 109 4.96 0.79 15.24
N ILE A 110 3.93 1.59 14.97
CA ILE A 110 3.89 2.52 13.83
C ILE A 110 3.91 3.94 14.38
N ASP A 111 4.81 4.76 13.85
CA ASP A 111 4.93 6.16 14.26
C ASP A 111 4.06 7.08 13.37
N TRP A 112 3.90 6.75 12.08
CA TRP A 112 3.11 7.54 11.14
C TRP A 112 2.35 6.67 10.13
N VAL A 113 1.17 7.14 9.73
CA VAL A 113 0.40 6.64 8.59
C VAL A 113 0.28 7.78 7.58
N ILE A 114 0.61 7.51 6.32
CA ILE A 114 0.54 8.43 5.19
C ILE A 114 -0.34 7.83 4.11
#